data_AF-A0A923XM32-F1
#
_entry.id   AF-A0A923XM32-F1
#
_cell.length_a   1.000
_cell.length_b   1.000
_cell.length_c   1.000
_cell.angle_alpha   90.00
_cell.angle_beta   90.00
_cell.angle_gamma   90.00
#
_symmetry.space_group_name_H-M   'P 1'
#
loop_
_entity.id
_entity.type
_entity.pdbx_description
1 polymer ?
#
loop_
_entity_poly.entity_id
_entity_poly.type
_entity_poly.pdbx_seq_one_letter_code
_entity_poly.pdbx_strand_id
1 'polypeptide(L)'
;MSNPTPPIPHRLATTVGPLPAPGSLPEPYPYETMTPHREGFVERGGVRSWYAQYGDCGSWLAFAPIFQIANSHMLKGVVPYLSQHFRVIVMVLRGNGRSDRPATQQDYSFDAYYGDFVAVLDRLEADRVAVVGISATAMTALRLAAEQPARVSHLVIAGGWAHRRIDSPAAVEATQKSLQQMRDDWPAYLDDFFGIVFNEPHSTKPYEDGVRHAWATDGATVAMGLQGWLGHDMRPQAKAVRCPTLVIHGDNDQRVPYNQGETIAELVPGARLLTIGSGGHLMPARDPVAFARAVRDFVGAPAARTTWVRAMARKRRALFVSSAIGLGHVQRDLAIARAMRALQPDLEIDWFTVHPAATYLEREGERVHPITARLANESQHFEAMAGEHDLQAFFALRTMDEVMARNFLVFADLLEAEHYDIVIGDEAWEVDYHYHENPELKRQPFVFLTDFVGCLPMEDGNEREAFLCADRNADDIEHVARYPWIRDRAIFVGNPEDVPELPFGPGLPVIRDWTQRNFSFSGYALPFDPAALADTDALRAR
;
A
#
# COMPACT_ATOMS: atom_id res chain seq x y z
N MET A 1 42.28 3.62 10.62
CA MET A 1 41.85 2.25 10.26
C MET A 1 40.35 2.37 10.02
N SER A 2 39.86 2.17 8.80
CA SER A 2 38.42 2.12 8.56
C SER A 2 37.87 0.93 9.35
N ASN A 3 36.92 1.16 10.25
CA ASN A 3 36.19 0.04 10.85
C ASN A 3 35.63 -0.82 9.70
N PRO A 4 35.78 -2.16 9.76
CA PRO A 4 35.19 -3.01 8.75
C PRO A 4 33.68 -2.78 8.71
N THR A 5 33.12 -2.63 7.51
CA THR A 5 31.68 -2.54 7.32
C THR A 5 31.03 -3.80 7.91
N PRO A 6 30.00 -3.67 8.77
CA PRO A 6 29.31 -4.83 9.33
C PRO A 6 28.76 -5.74 8.21
N PRO A 7 28.73 -7.06 8.42
CA PRO A 7 28.15 -7.97 7.44
C PRO A 7 26.65 -7.71 7.27
N ILE A 8 26.14 -7.83 6.04
CA ILE A 8 24.71 -7.75 5.76
C ILE A 8 24.03 -9.03 6.29
N PRO A 9 22.97 -8.92 7.11
CA PRO A 9 22.20 -10.07 7.57
C PRO A 9 21.63 -10.89 6.41
N HIS A 10 21.52 -12.21 6.60
CA HIS A 10 21.06 -13.12 5.56
C HIS A 10 19.67 -12.75 5.02
N ARG A 11 18.74 -12.36 5.89
CA ARG A 11 17.38 -11.95 5.50
C ARG A 11 17.40 -10.72 4.59
N LEU A 12 18.21 -9.70 4.89
CA LEU A 12 18.37 -8.54 4.01
C LEU A 12 18.91 -8.96 2.64
N ALA A 13 19.93 -9.82 2.62
CA ALA A 13 20.54 -10.27 1.38
C ALA A 13 19.53 -11.02 0.48
N THR A 14 18.66 -11.85 1.06
CA THR A 14 17.67 -12.63 0.31
C THR A 14 16.40 -11.86 -0.05
N THR A 15 16.00 -10.86 0.73
CA THR A 15 14.76 -10.11 0.49
C THR A 15 15.03 -8.77 -0.23
N VAL A 16 15.93 -7.96 0.32
CA VAL A 16 16.16 -6.60 -0.14
C VAL A 16 17.08 -6.59 -1.36
N GLY A 17 18.11 -7.44 -1.39
CA GLY A 17 19.12 -7.43 -2.44
C GLY A 17 20.03 -6.20 -2.36
N PRO A 18 20.62 -5.74 -3.49
CA PRO A 18 21.53 -4.61 -3.49
C PRO A 18 20.88 -3.33 -2.94
N LEU A 19 21.51 -2.78 -1.91
CA LEU A 19 21.11 -1.52 -1.29
C LEU A 19 21.67 -0.33 -2.11
N PRO A 20 20.91 0.77 -2.21
CA PRO A 20 21.38 1.93 -2.96
C PRO A 20 22.48 2.65 -2.17
N ALA A 21 23.08 3.69 -2.76
CA ALA A 21 24.07 4.51 -2.05
C ALA A 21 23.46 5.08 -0.75
N PRO A 22 24.16 5.04 0.39
CA PRO A 22 23.64 5.61 1.64
C PRO A 22 23.18 7.06 1.46
N GLY A 23 21.99 7.39 1.97
CA GLY A 23 21.43 8.73 1.84
C GLY A 23 20.67 9.01 0.53
N SER A 24 20.68 8.08 -0.43
CA SER A 24 19.91 8.23 -1.67
C SER A 24 18.42 8.02 -1.46
N LEU A 25 17.62 8.64 -2.33
CA LEU A 25 16.17 8.47 -2.41
C LEU A 25 15.82 7.88 -3.78
N PRO A 26 14.74 7.07 -3.87
CA PRO A 26 14.22 6.63 -5.16
C PRO A 26 13.73 7.85 -5.97
N GLU A 27 13.69 7.72 -7.29
CA GLU A 27 13.05 8.69 -8.18
C GLU A 27 12.00 7.94 -9.03
N PRO A 28 10.73 8.39 -9.05
CA PRO A 28 10.19 9.55 -8.35
C PRO A 28 10.10 9.38 -6.82
N TYR A 29 10.05 10.48 -6.08
CA TYR A 29 9.90 10.51 -4.60
C TYR A 29 8.76 11.43 -4.16
N PRO A 30 7.97 11.05 -3.13
CA PRO A 30 7.88 9.75 -2.47
C PRO A 30 6.87 8.78 -3.11
N TYR A 31 6.10 9.18 -4.13
CA TYR A 31 5.03 8.36 -4.71
C TYR A 31 5.15 8.31 -6.23
N GLU A 32 4.87 7.14 -6.82
CA GLU A 32 5.00 6.89 -8.25
C GLU A 32 3.74 7.33 -9.02
N THR A 33 2.56 7.19 -8.39
CA THR A 33 1.27 7.39 -9.08
C THR A 33 0.75 8.82 -8.99
N MET A 34 1.51 9.74 -8.36
CA MET A 34 1.13 11.14 -8.23
C MET A 34 2.29 12.08 -7.92
N THR A 35 2.07 13.35 -8.26
CA THR A 35 2.95 14.46 -7.90
C THR A 35 2.32 15.33 -6.83
N PRO A 36 3.12 16.02 -6.00
CA PRO A 36 2.59 16.93 -5.00
C PRO A 36 1.92 18.13 -5.69
N HIS A 37 0.76 18.55 -5.17
CA HIS A 37 0.11 19.81 -5.58
C HIS A 37 0.98 21.02 -5.20
N ARG A 38 1.65 20.93 -4.05
CA ARG A 38 2.64 21.88 -3.57
C ARG A 38 3.66 21.15 -2.71
N GLU A 39 4.93 21.49 -2.83
CA GLU A 39 5.98 21.03 -1.91
C GLU A 39 6.92 22.17 -1.54
N GLY A 40 7.70 21.99 -0.49
CA GLY A 40 8.69 22.97 -0.08
C GLY A 40 9.38 22.61 1.23
N PHE A 41 10.00 23.63 1.83
CA PHE A 41 10.71 23.51 3.09
C PHE A 41 10.17 24.53 4.10
N VAL A 42 10.11 24.12 5.36
CA VAL A 42 10.08 25.05 6.50
C VAL A 42 11.45 25.06 7.15
N GLU A 43 11.91 26.21 7.60
CA GLU A 43 13.20 26.35 8.27
C GLU A 43 13.01 26.78 9.72
N ARG A 44 13.55 25.99 10.66
CA ARG A 44 13.51 26.31 12.10
C ARG A 44 14.84 25.96 12.75
N GLY A 45 15.42 26.93 13.44
CA GLY A 45 16.72 26.75 14.08
C GLY A 45 17.84 26.42 13.09
N GLY A 46 17.78 26.97 11.87
CA GLY A 46 18.76 26.70 10.80
C GLY A 46 18.68 25.31 10.17
N VAL A 47 17.61 24.56 10.42
CA VAL A 47 17.38 23.23 9.85
C VAL A 47 16.14 23.27 8.96
N ARG A 48 16.26 22.82 7.72
CA ARG A 48 15.15 22.73 6.77
C ARG A 48 14.48 21.37 6.85
N SER A 49 13.16 21.38 6.97
CA SER A 49 12.32 20.18 6.96
C SER A 49 11.38 20.22 5.75
N TRP A 50 11.43 19.19 4.92
CA TRP A 50 10.64 19.07 3.69
C TRP A 50 9.19 18.68 4.00
N TYR A 51 8.26 19.25 3.25
CA TYR A 51 6.85 18.88 3.27
C TYR A 51 6.25 18.87 1.87
N ALA A 52 5.13 18.17 1.72
CA ALA A 52 4.30 18.20 0.53
C ALA A 52 2.81 18.15 0.88
N GLN A 53 2.02 18.80 0.04
CA GLN A 53 0.58 18.67 -0.06
C GLN A 53 0.25 17.81 -1.27
N TYR A 54 -0.55 16.77 -1.06
CA TYR A 54 -1.18 15.95 -2.10
C TYR A 54 -2.69 16.20 -2.12
N GLY A 55 -3.27 16.27 -3.31
CA GLY A 55 -4.65 16.68 -3.49
C GLY A 55 -4.89 18.17 -3.18
N ASP A 56 -5.95 18.71 -3.74
CA ASP A 56 -6.35 20.12 -3.62
C ASP A 56 -7.81 20.29 -3.18
N CYS A 57 -8.51 19.19 -2.93
CA CYS A 57 -9.93 19.16 -2.59
C CYS A 57 -10.20 18.59 -1.18
N GLY A 58 -11.39 18.87 -0.65
CA GLY A 58 -11.82 18.33 0.64
C GLY A 58 -11.16 18.96 1.88
N SER A 59 -11.41 18.33 3.03
CA SER A 59 -10.85 18.74 4.33
C SER A 59 -9.34 18.49 4.37
N TRP A 60 -8.63 19.22 5.24
CA TRP A 60 -7.22 18.94 5.50
C TRP A 60 -7.04 17.64 6.29
N LEU A 61 -6.09 16.82 5.87
CA LEU A 61 -5.59 15.64 6.59
C LEU A 61 -4.08 15.74 6.68
N ALA A 62 -3.48 15.64 7.86
CA ALA A 62 -2.04 15.74 8.04
C ALA A 62 -1.49 14.50 8.74
N PHE A 63 -0.51 13.85 8.12
CA PHE A 63 0.29 12.83 8.79
C PHE A 63 1.32 13.54 9.66
N ALA A 64 1.26 13.30 10.97
CA ALA A 64 2.32 13.70 11.86
C ALA A 64 3.63 13.03 11.42
N PRO A 65 4.74 13.80 11.36
CA PRO A 65 5.95 13.40 10.66
C PRO A 65 6.48 12.04 11.13
N ILE A 66 6.68 11.08 10.22
CA ILE A 66 7.08 9.69 10.53
C ILE A 66 8.42 9.65 11.29
N PHE A 67 8.57 8.68 12.21
CA PHE A 67 9.82 8.45 12.94
C PHE A 67 11.02 8.28 11.98
N GLN A 68 12.18 8.85 12.32
CA GLN A 68 13.31 9.09 11.40
C GLN A 68 13.85 7.84 10.69
N ILE A 69 13.61 6.64 11.21
CA ILE A 69 14.03 5.41 10.53
C ILE A 69 13.32 5.20 9.20
N ALA A 70 12.11 5.75 9.04
CA ALA A 70 11.34 5.69 7.81
C ALA A 70 11.08 7.10 7.29
N ASN A 71 10.72 7.19 6.02
CA ASN A 71 10.29 8.44 5.40
C ASN A 71 8.87 8.29 4.83
N SER A 72 8.31 9.36 4.25
CA SER A 72 6.91 9.40 3.78
C SER A 72 6.56 8.36 2.71
N HIS A 73 7.56 7.72 2.08
CA HIS A 73 7.35 6.66 1.11
C HIS A 73 6.68 5.41 1.74
N MET A 74 6.84 5.17 3.05
CA MET A 74 6.09 4.12 3.76
C MET A 74 4.57 4.34 3.78
N LEU A 75 4.06 5.48 3.31
CA LEU A 75 2.64 5.78 3.21
C LEU A 75 2.08 5.59 1.78
N LYS A 76 2.86 5.04 0.84
CA LYS A 76 2.44 4.89 -0.56
C LYS A 76 1.18 4.03 -0.73
N GLY A 77 0.92 3.10 0.18
CA GLY A 77 -0.32 2.31 0.15
C GLY A 77 -1.59 3.12 0.46
N VAL A 78 -1.48 4.32 1.05
CA VAL A 78 -2.65 5.05 1.59
C VAL A 78 -2.76 6.49 1.13
N VAL A 79 -1.65 7.24 1.01
CA VAL A 79 -1.69 8.67 0.63
C VAL A 79 -2.25 8.87 -0.77
N PRO A 80 -1.88 8.04 -1.78
CA PRO A 80 -2.42 8.19 -3.12
C PRO A 80 -3.95 8.13 -3.18
N TYR A 81 -4.55 7.23 -2.42
CA TYR A 81 -6.00 7.15 -2.32
C TYR A 81 -6.59 8.28 -1.48
N LEU A 82 -6.06 8.56 -0.30
CA LEU A 82 -6.60 9.57 0.62
C LEU A 82 -6.56 10.99 0.01
N SER A 83 -5.58 11.29 -0.83
CA SER A 83 -5.48 12.59 -1.52
C SER A 83 -6.58 12.86 -2.55
N GLN A 84 -7.34 11.83 -2.94
CA GLN A 84 -8.54 11.98 -3.77
C GLN A 84 -9.74 12.53 -2.99
N HIS A 85 -9.67 12.48 -1.65
CA HIS A 85 -10.75 12.88 -0.73
C HIS A 85 -10.36 14.07 0.15
N PHE A 86 -9.06 14.30 0.34
CA PHE A 86 -8.52 15.28 1.28
C PHE A 86 -7.34 16.05 0.68
N ARG A 87 -7.07 17.23 1.24
CA ARG A 87 -5.78 17.90 1.11
C ARG A 87 -4.83 17.26 2.10
N VAL A 88 -4.00 16.33 1.63
CA VAL A 88 -3.12 15.50 2.47
C VAL A 88 -1.77 16.17 2.63
N ILE A 89 -1.39 16.46 3.88
CA ILE A 89 -0.07 16.97 4.24
C ILE A 89 0.80 15.80 4.69
N VAL A 90 1.95 15.66 4.05
CA VAL A 90 3.03 14.78 4.51
C VAL A 90 4.28 15.61 4.77
N MET A 91 5.03 15.21 5.78
CA MET A 91 6.28 15.85 6.18
C MET A 91 7.30 14.77 6.50
N VAL A 92 8.57 15.04 6.17
CA VAL A 92 9.69 14.20 6.58
C VAL A 92 10.46 14.91 7.70
N LEU A 93 10.69 14.21 8.81
CA LEU A 93 11.46 14.78 9.93
C LEU A 93 12.89 15.09 9.53
N ARG A 94 13.50 16.01 10.30
CA ARG A 94 14.94 16.16 10.40
C ARG A 94 15.59 14.79 10.50
N GLY A 95 16.64 14.55 9.73
CA GLY A 95 17.38 13.29 9.77
C GLY A 95 17.04 12.29 8.67
N ASN A 96 16.02 12.49 7.83
CA ASN A 96 15.70 11.57 6.74
C ASN A 96 15.11 12.31 5.51
N GLY A 97 14.97 11.62 4.39
CA GLY A 97 14.41 12.14 3.14
C GLY A 97 15.15 13.36 2.64
N ARG A 98 14.36 14.31 2.12
CA ARG A 98 14.82 15.62 1.63
C ARG A 98 15.14 16.61 2.75
N SER A 99 14.81 16.29 4.01
CA SER A 99 15.09 17.16 5.16
C SER A 99 16.57 17.14 5.54
N ASP A 100 17.03 18.24 6.15
CA ASP A 100 18.40 18.35 6.62
C ASP A 100 18.68 17.35 7.76
N ARG A 101 19.96 16.95 7.89
CA ARG A 101 20.45 15.99 8.89
C ARG A 101 21.40 16.71 9.87
N PRO A 102 20.89 17.47 10.85
CA PRO A 102 21.75 18.15 11.82
C PRO A 102 22.59 17.15 12.62
N ALA A 103 23.73 17.61 13.15
CA ALA A 103 24.69 16.74 13.81
C ALA A 103 24.53 16.67 15.34
N THR A 104 23.61 17.45 15.93
CA THR A 104 23.50 17.57 17.39
C THR A 104 22.20 17.00 17.93
N GLN A 105 22.28 16.36 19.10
CA GLN A 105 21.12 15.77 19.80
C GLN A 105 20.00 16.78 20.08
N GLN A 106 20.35 18.04 20.34
CA GLN A 106 19.37 19.08 20.67
C GLN A 106 18.44 19.40 19.50
N ASP A 107 18.93 19.28 18.27
CA ASP A 107 18.17 19.49 17.04
C ASP A 107 17.13 18.38 16.78
N TYR A 108 17.24 17.26 17.52
CA TYR A 108 16.37 16.09 17.48
C TYR A 108 15.47 15.97 18.72
N SER A 109 15.12 17.09 19.34
CA SER A 109 14.21 17.11 20.49
C SER A 109 12.73 16.98 20.08
N PHE A 110 11.88 16.49 20.99
CA PHE A 110 10.43 16.43 20.76
C PHE A 110 9.82 17.81 20.45
N ASP A 111 10.34 18.88 21.08
CA ASP A 111 9.94 20.26 20.79
C ASP A 111 10.35 20.72 19.38
N ALA A 112 11.50 20.26 18.87
CA ALA A 112 11.91 20.53 17.50
C ALA A 112 10.92 19.89 16.51
N TYR A 113 10.57 18.62 16.70
CA TYR A 113 9.60 17.91 15.84
C TYR A 113 8.21 18.52 15.88
N TYR A 114 7.71 18.83 17.07
CA TYR A 114 6.41 19.47 17.24
C TYR A 114 6.38 20.85 16.57
N GLY A 115 7.39 21.68 16.80
CA GLY A 115 7.46 23.01 16.20
C GLY A 115 7.62 22.99 14.68
N ASP A 116 8.33 22.01 14.13
CA ASP A 116 8.43 21.81 12.68
C ASP A 116 7.09 21.43 12.07
N PHE A 117 6.36 20.51 12.70
CA PHE A 117 5.03 20.11 12.24
C PHE A 117 4.05 21.28 12.27
N VAL A 118 4.01 22.05 13.37
CA VAL A 118 3.20 23.27 13.46
C VAL A 118 3.56 24.28 12.37
N ALA A 119 4.86 24.50 12.11
CA ALA A 119 5.31 25.41 11.06
C ALA A 119 4.87 24.97 9.65
N VAL A 120 4.82 23.66 9.36
CA VAL A 120 4.27 23.15 8.09
C VAL A 120 2.78 23.44 8.00
N LEU A 121 2.01 23.17 9.07
CA LEU A 121 0.59 23.47 9.10
C LEU A 121 0.32 24.97 8.90
N ASP A 122 1.13 25.83 9.51
CA ASP A 122 1.04 27.29 9.34
C ASP A 122 1.38 27.71 7.91
N ARG A 123 2.46 27.15 7.35
CA ARG A 123 2.93 27.47 5.99
C ARG A 123 1.91 27.12 4.91
N LEU A 124 1.13 26.06 5.14
CA LEU A 124 0.06 25.58 4.27
C LEU A 124 -1.31 26.18 4.61
N GLU A 125 -1.39 27.05 5.62
CA GLU A 125 -2.64 27.69 6.07
C GLU A 125 -3.71 26.63 6.44
N ALA A 126 -3.26 25.54 7.06
CA ALA A 126 -4.11 24.46 7.55
C ALA A 126 -4.70 24.83 8.92
N ASP A 127 -5.69 25.74 8.92
CA ASP A 127 -6.32 26.28 10.14
C ASP A 127 -7.15 25.26 10.91
N ARG A 128 -7.71 24.27 10.20
CA ARG A 128 -8.47 23.17 10.79
C ARG A 128 -8.20 21.87 10.03
N VAL A 129 -7.62 20.88 10.70
CA VAL A 129 -7.01 19.69 10.07
C VAL A 129 -7.29 18.43 10.86
N ALA A 130 -7.53 17.30 10.19
CA ALA A 130 -7.48 15.98 10.81
C ALA A 130 -6.03 15.52 10.92
N VAL A 131 -5.60 14.98 12.06
CA VAL A 131 -4.19 14.64 12.30
C VAL A 131 -4.05 13.14 12.52
N VAL A 132 -3.11 12.52 11.80
CA VAL A 132 -2.79 11.09 11.89
C VAL A 132 -1.41 10.94 12.52
N GLY A 133 -1.32 10.36 13.72
CA GLY A 133 -0.06 10.01 14.38
C GLY A 133 0.19 8.51 14.32
N ILE A 134 1.38 8.10 13.87
CA ILE A 134 1.76 6.69 13.72
C ILE A 134 2.98 6.40 14.60
N SER A 135 2.92 5.32 15.39
CA SER A 135 4.00 4.92 16.29
C SER A 135 4.40 6.06 17.24
N ALA A 136 5.69 6.44 17.28
CA ALA A 136 6.19 7.54 18.12
C ALA A 136 5.45 8.88 17.90
N THR A 137 4.94 9.10 16.69
CA THR A 137 4.42 10.39 16.25
C THR A 137 2.98 10.61 16.72
N ALA A 138 2.37 9.55 17.26
CA ALA A 138 1.20 9.64 18.13
C ALA A 138 1.38 10.67 19.25
N MET A 139 2.59 10.78 19.83
CA MET A 139 2.88 11.76 20.88
C MET A 139 2.76 13.20 20.37
N THR A 140 3.23 13.48 19.14
CA THR A 140 3.07 14.79 18.50
C THR A 140 1.62 15.10 18.21
N ALA A 141 0.88 14.11 17.71
CA ALA A 141 -0.54 14.26 17.39
C ALA A 141 -1.40 14.51 18.65
N LEU A 142 -1.14 13.77 19.74
CA LEU A 142 -1.77 13.97 21.05
C LEU A 142 -1.47 15.36 21.61
N ARG A 143 -0.20 15.79 21.53
CA ARG A 143 0.21 17.14 21.97
C ARG A 143 -0.50 18.23 21.19
N LEU A 144 -0.52 18.15 19.87
CA LEU A 144 -1.19 19.13 19.02
C LEU A 144 -2.69 19.20 19.31
N ALA A 145 -3.36 18.06 19.45
CA ALA A 145 -4.79 17.99 19.74
C ALA A 145 -5.15 18.54 21.14
N ALA A 146 -4.25 18.40 22.12
CA ALA A 146 -4.42 18.94 23.46
C ALA A 146 -4.14 20.45 23.54
N GLU A 147 -3.06 20.92 22.91
CA GLU A 147 -2.61 22.32 22.98
C GLU A 147 -3.35 23.23 21.99
N GLN A 148 -3.80 22.70 20.85
CA GLN A 148 -4.50 23.45 19.79
C GLN A 148 -5.85 22.80 19.43
N PRO A 149 -6.80 22.67 20.39
CA PRO A 149 -8.05 21.93 20.18
C PRO A 149 -8.95 22.52 19.09
N ALA A 150 -8.85 23.83 18.81
CA ALA A 150 -9.59 24.46 17.71
C ALA A 150 -9.04 24.08 16.32
N ARG A 151 -7.74 23.73 16.24
CA ARG A 151 -7.05 23.38 15.01
C ARG A 151 -7.23 21.93 14.59
N VAL A 152 -7.43 21.02 15.56
CA VAL A 152 -7.57 19.58 15.26
C VAL A 152 -9.05 19.21 15.12
N SER A 153 -9.46 18.86 13.90
CA SER A 153 -10.83 18.44 13.61
C SER A 153 -11.12 17.01 14.06
N HIS A 154 -10.15 16.12 13.85
CA HIS A 154 -10.19 14.69 14.13
C HIS A 154 -8.77 14.24 14.47
N LEU A 155 -8.65 13.24 15.34
CA LEU A 155 -7.38 12.63 15.69
C LEU A 155 -7.42 11.14 15.34
N VAL A 156 -6.44 10.67 14.58
CA VAL A 156 -6.20 9.25 14.32
C VAL A 156 -4.86 8.87 14.93
N ILE A 157 -4.83 7.84 15.76
CA ILE A 157 -3.61 7.29 16.34
C ILE A 157 -3.46 5.85 15.89
N ALA A 158 -2.31 5.48 15.31
CA ALA A 158 -2.05 4.14 14.81
C ALA A 158 -0.76 3.55 15.41
N GLY A 159 -0.86 2.40 16.09
CA GLY A 159 0.30 1.71 16.68
C GLY A 159 1.08 2.56 17.69
N GLY A 160 0.41 3.55 18.30
CA GLY A 160 1.04 4.59 19.11
C GLY A 160 1.05 4.30 20.61
N TRP A 161 1.73 5.15 21.38
CA TRP A 161 1.72 5.11 22.84
C TRP A 161 1.65 6.52 23.44
N ALA A 162 1.19 6.62 24.70
CA ALA A 162 1.14 7.87 25.45
C ALA A 162 2.08 7.90 26.67
N HIS A 163 2.43 6.75 27.26
CA HIS A 163 3.26 6.70 28.47
C HIS A 163 4.74 7.00 28.18
N ARG A 164 5.49 7.36 29.22
CA ARG A 164 6.95 7.46 29.13
C ARG A 164 7.55 6.07 29.05
N ARG A 165 8.29 5.76 27.97
CA ARG A 165 8.86 4.42 27.73
C ARG A 165 10.10 4.08 28.54
N ILE A 166 10.84 5.10 28.99
CA ILE A 166 11.93 4.90 29.95
C ILE A 166 11.39 5.13 31.35
N ASP A 167 10.76 4.10 31.92
CA ASP A 167 10.13 4.15 33.24
C ASP A 167 10.71 3.14 34.24
N SER A 168 11.62 2.26 33.80
CA SER A 168 12.28 1.24 34.62
C SER A 168 13.76 1.06 34.25
N PRO A 169 14.61 0.53 35.15
CA PRO A 169 16.00 0.22 34.84
C PRO A 169 16.16 -0.73 33.64
N ALA A 170 15.28 -1.73 33.52
CA ALA A 170 15.30 -2.67 32.38
C ALA A 170 14.99 -1.97 31.05
N ALA A 171 14.03 -1.03 31.03
CA ALA A 171 13.73 -0.24 29.85
C ALA A 171 14.88 0.70 29.47
N VAL A 172 15.60 1.27 30.45
CA VAL A 172 16.82 2.05 30.22
C VAL A 172 17.89 1.18 29.54
N GLU A 173 18.18 0.01 30.09
CA GLU A 173 19.20 -0.91 29.57
C GLU A 173 18.89 -1.37 28.14
N ALA A 174 17.65 -1.82 27.90
CA ALA A 174 17.20 -2.24 26.56
C ALA A 174 17.29 -1.09 25.54
N THR A 175 16.92 0.13 25.96
CA THR A 175 17.07 1.34 25.13
C THR A 175 18.53 1.61 24.81
N GLN A 176 19.43 1.58 25.79
CA GLN A 176 20.86 1.84 25.55
C GLN A 176 21.47 0.80 24.62
N LYS A 177 21.10 -0.47 24.78
CA LYS A 177 21.52 -1.54 23.86
C LYS A 177 21.03 -1.27 22.42
N SER A 178 19.76 -0.89 22.25
CA SER A 178 19.21 -0.55 20.94
C SER A 178 19.93 0.66 20.31
N LEU A 179 20.17 1.72 21.07
CA LEU A 179 20.89 2.91 20.59
C LEU A 179 22.35 2.60 20.24
N GLN A 180 22.98 1.67 20.96
CA GLN A 180 24.32 1.21 20.65
C GLN A 180 24.34 0.41 19.34
N GLN A 181 23.42 -0.55 19.17
CA GLN A 181 23.31 -1.34 17.94
C GLN A 181 23.07 -0.46 16.71
N MET A 182 22.21 0.56 16.80
CA MET A 182 22.01 1.51 15.70
C MET A 182 23.33 2.15 15.25
N ARG A 183 24.19 2.55 16.19
CA ARG A 183 25.47 3.23 15.88
C ARG A 183 26.52 2.25 15.37
N ASP A 184 26.57 1.05 15.94
CA ASP A 184 27.66 0.11 15.74
C ASP A 184 27.38 -0.85 14.57
N ASP A 185 26.12 -1.23 14.32
CA ASP A 185 25.69 -2.20 13.32
C ASP A 185 24.31 -1.86 12.74
N TRP A 186 24.29 -0.87 11.84
CA TRP A 186 23.08 -0.40 11.17
C TRP A 186 22.34 -1.51 10.39
N PRO A 187 23.00 -2.36 9.57
CA PRO A 187 22.33 -3.47 8.89
C PRO A 187 21.61 -4.44 9.84
N ALA A 188 22.26 -4.87 10.92
CA ALA A 188 21.65 -5.77 11.89
C ALA A 188 20.47 -5.10 12.61
N TYR A 189 20.60 -3.82 12.96
CA TYR A 189 19.50 -3.07 13.55
C TYR A 189 18.28 -2.98 12.62
N LEU A 190 18.49 -2.76 11.32
CA LEU A 190 17.39 -2.73 10.34
C LEU A 190 16.69 -4.08 10.22
N ASP A 191 17.44 -5.19 10.22
CA ASP A 191 16.87 -6.54 10.18
C ASP A 191 15.96 -6.79 11.39
N ASP A 192 16.49 -6.53 12.59
CA ASP A 192 15.78 -6.72 13.84
C ASP A 192 14.54 -5.81 13.90
N PHE A 193 14.68 -4.53 13.54
CA PHE A 193 13.59 -3.57 13.60
C PHE A 193 12.47 -3.92 12.63
N PHE A 194 12.78 -4.11 11.34
CA PHE A 194 11.74 -4.39 10.34
C PHE A 194 11.19 -5.81 10.44
N GLY A 195 11.95 -6.76 10.97
CA GLY A 195 11.44 -8.10 11.30
C GLY A 195 10.42 -8.10 12.44
N ILE A 196 10.47 -7.12 13.35
CA ILE A 196 9.48 -6.91 14.41
C ILE A 196 8.29 -6.09 13.90
N VAL A 197 8.53 -5.12 12.99
CA VAL A 197 7.46 -4.27 12.42
C VAL A 197 6.56 -5.04 11.46
N PHE A 198 7.16 -5.94 10.67
CA PHE A 198 6.52 -6.78 9.66
C PHE A 198 6.74 -8.25 10.02
N ASN A 199 6.14 -8.65 11.13
CA ASN A 199 6.31 -9.95 11.76
C ASN A 199 5.33 -11.01 11.25
N GLU A 200 4.46 -10.65 10.32
CA GLU A 200 3.46 -11.51 9.69
C GLU A 200 4.05 -12.29 8.51
N PRO A 201 3.55 -13.49 8.20
CA PRO A 201 3.91 -14.22 6.98
C PRO A 201 3.77 -13.38 5.72
N HIS A 202 4.61 -13.66 4.72
CA HIS A 202 4.59 -13.03 3.38
C HIS A 202 4.78 -11.49 3.37
N SER A 203 5.20 -10.90 4.49
CA SER A 203 5.47 -9.46 4.59
C SER A 203 6.83 -9.04 4.01
N THR A 204 7.35 -9.79 3.03
CA THR A 204 8.67 -9.55 2.46
C THR A 204 8.75 -8.21 1.72
N LYS A 205 7.67 -7.78 1.06
CA LYS A 205 7.64 -6.51 0.33
C LYS A 205 7.65 -5.27 1.24
N PRO A 206 6.77 -5.14 2.24
CA PRO A 206 6.84 -4.01 3.16
C PRO A 206 8.13 -4.03 4.02
N TYR A 207 8.66 -5.22 4.36
CA TYR A 207 9.99 -5.34 4.97
C TYR A 207 11.09 -4.80 4.05
N GLU A 208 11.08 -5.18 2.77
CA GLU A 208 12.02 -4.72 1.76
C GLU A 208 12.01 -3.19 1.62
N ASP A 209 10.81 -2.59 1.50
CA ASP A 209 10.64 -1.15 1.41
C ASP A 209 11.12 -0.45 2.68
N GLY A 210 10.79 -0.98 3.86
CA GLY A 210 11.23 -0.46 5.14
C GLY A 210 12.75 -0.34 5.21
N VAL A 211 13.46 -1.43 4.91
CA VAL A 211 14.93 -1.44 4.90
C VAL A 211 15.49 -0.47 3.87
N ARG A 212 14.98 -0.48 2.63
CA ARG A 212 15.45 0.41 1.55
C ARG A 212 15.26 1.88 1.90
N HIS A 213 14.13 2.25 2.48
CA HIS A 213 13.82 3.63 2.84
C HIS A 213 14.59 4.09 4.08
N ALA A 214 14.88 3.19 5.01
CA ALA A 214 15.75 3.46 6.15
C ALA A 214 17.21 3.64 5.74
N TRP A 215 17.62 3.05 4.61
CA TRP A 215 18.96 3.23 4.05
C TRP A 215 19.26 4.67 3.58
N ALA A 216 18.23 5.51 3.45
CA ALA A 216 18.38 6.94 3.19
C ALA A 216 18.85 7.74 4.42
N THR A 217 19.00 7.10 5.58
CA THR A 217 19.59 7.70 6.78
C THR A 217 20.63 6.76 7.41
N ASP A 218 21.20 7.17 8.53
CA ASP A 218 22.17 6.39 9.29
C ASP A 218 21.70 6.17 10.73
N GLY A 219 22.26 5.13 11.35
CA GLY A 219 21.88 4.76 12.71
C GLY A 219 22.29 5.78 13.77
N ALA A 220 23.31 6.61 13.55
CA ALA A 220 23.66 7.68 14.49
C ALA A 220 22.56 8.76 14.52
N THR A 221 22.05 9.13 13.36
CA THR A 221 20.94 10.07 13.18
C THR A 221 19.65 9.52 13.78
N VAL A 222 19.32 8.25 13.52
CA VAL A 222 18.13 7.60 14.09
C VAL A 222 18.25 7.44 15.61
N ALA A 223 19.45 7.14 16.13
CA ALA A 223 19.70 7.08 17.58
C ALA A 223 19.48 8.44 18.24
N MET A 224 19.94 9.53 17.63
CA MET A 224 19.64 10.88 18.14
C MET A 224 18.14 11.16 18.08
N GLY A 225 17.50 10.77 16.98
CA GLY A 225 16.07 10.90 16.75
C GLY A 225 15.25 10.26 17.88
N LEU A 226 15.52 8.99 18.16
CA LEU A 226 14.81 8.19 19.15
C LEU A 226 14.92 8.77 20.56
N GLN A 227 16.11 9.23 20.97
CA GLN A 227 16.33 9.83 22.28
C GLN A 227 15.40 11.02 22.55
N GLY A 228 15.04 11.79 21.51
CA GLY A 228 14.11 12.90 21.63
C GLY A 228 12.71 12.54 22.10
N TRP A 229 12.25 11.30 21.88
CA TRP A 229 10.87 10.87 22.20
C TRP A 229 10.75 10.19 23.56
N LEU A 230 11.79 9.45 23.96
CA LEU A 230 11.70 8.41 25.00
C LEU A 230 11.40 8.94 26.42
N GLY A 231 11.72 10.20 26.70
CA GLY A 231 11.55 10.81 28.02
C GLY A 231 10.16 11.40 28.29
N HIS A 232 9.28 11.46 27.30
CA HIS A 232 8.03 12.22 27.38
C HIS A 232 6.83 11.36 27.78
N ASP A 233 5.93 11.94 28.58
CA ASP A 233 4.64 11.34 28.98
C ASP A 233 3.49 12.19 28.47
N MET A 234 2.75 11.67 27.50
CA MET A 234 1.60 12.31 26.85
C MET A 234 0.26 11.89 27.44
N ARG A 235 0.21 11.11 28.53
CA ARG A 235 -1.05 10.76 29.20
C ARG A 235 -1.86 11.98 29.66
N PRO A 236 -1.24 13.07 30.17
CA PRO A 236 -1.97 14.30 30.46
C PRO A 236 -2.61 14.93 29.20
N GLN A 237 -1.88 14.96 28.09
CA GLN A 237 -2.33 15.49 26.80
C GLN A 237 -3.46 14.63 26.24
N ALA A 238 -3.35 13.29 26.31
CA ALA A 238 -4.42 12.37 25.91
C ALA A 238 -5.75 12.68 26.63
N LYS A 239 -5.71 12.90 27.95
CA LYS A 239 -6.89 13.31 28.73
C LYS A 239 -7.44 14.70 28.36
N ALA A 240 -6.60 15.56 27.76
CA ALA A 240 -6.96 16.91 27.35
C ALA A 240 -7.52 16.99 25.90
N VAL A 241 -7.42 15.92 25.11
CA VAL A 241 -8.00 15.85 23.76
C VAL A 241 -9.53 16.01 23.82
N ARG A 242 -10.09 16.77 22.86
CA ARG A 242 -11.54 17.09 22.77
C ARG A 242 -12.16 16.74 21.42
N CYS A 243 -11.36 16.56 20.37
CA CYS A 243 -11.86 16.17 19.05
C CYS A 243 -12.23 14.67 19.02
N PRO A 244 -13.11 14.24 18.09
CA PRO A 244 -13.32 12.83 17.81
C PRO A 244 -11.98 12.14 17.58
N THR A 245 -11.78 10.98 18.21
CA THR A 245 -10.54 10.23 18.11
C THR A 245 -10.77 8.77 17.71
N LEU A 246 -9.98 8.29 16.75
CA LEU A 246 -9.89 6.89 16.35
C LEU A 246 -8.49 6.37 16.69
N VAL A 247 -8.43 5.26 17.41
CA VAL A 247 -7.21 4.49 17.66
C VAL A 247 -7.26 3.24 16.78
N ILE A 248 -6.21 2.97 16.02
CA ILE A 248 -6.05 1.77 15.20
C ILE A 248 -4.84 1.01 15.73
N HIS A 249 -4.96 -0.26 16.08
CA HIS A 249 -3.83 -1.03 16.65
C HIS A 249 -3.91 -2.51 16.27
N GLY A 250 -2.79 -3.08 15.81
CA GLY A 250 -2.64 -4.52 15.61
C GLY A 250 -2.48 -5.27 16.93
N ASP A 251 -3.22 -6.36 17.14
CA ASP A 251 -3.12 -7.14 18.38
C ASP A 251 -1.85 -8.01 18.48
N ASN A 252 -1.11 -8.13 17.37
CA ASN A 252 0.18 -8.82 17.26
C ASN A 252 1.34 -7.84 17.00
N ASP A 253 1.16 -6.56 17.35
CA ASP A 253 2.22 -5.54 17.28
C ASP A 253 3.35 -5.87 18.27
N GLN A 254 4.46 -6.38 17.73
CA GLN A 254 5.65 -6.74 18.51
C GLN A 254 6.55 -5.53 18.82
N ARG A 255 6.25 -4.36 18.26
CA ARG A 255 7.05 -3.14 18.43
C ARG A 255 6.47 -2.20 19.48
N VAL A 256 5.15 -2.05 19.53
CA VAL A 256 4.40 -1.30 20.53
C VAL A 256 3.25 -2.19 20.99
N PRO A 257 3.31 -2.74 22.21
CA PRO A 257 2.31 -3.69 22.69
C PRO A 257 0.87 -3.16 22.55
N TYR A 258 -0.05 -4.02 22.16
CA TYR A 258 -1.45 -3.68 21.88
C TYR A 258 -2.15 -2.90 23.01
N ASN A 259 -1.81 -3.20 24.27
CA ASN A 259 -2.36 -2.51 25.44
C ASN A 259 -2.06 -1.00 25.48
N GLN A 260 -1.12 -0.52 24.67
CA GLN A 260 -0.85 0.91 24.51
C GLN A 260 -1.94 1.62 23.72
N GLY A 261 -2.48 0.99 22.68
CA GLY A 261 -3.64 1.46 21.95
C GLY A 261 -4.88 1.49 22.85
N GLU A 262 -5.10 0.42 23.62
CA GLU A 262 -6.17 0.35 24.62
C GLU A 262 -6.06 1.50 25.63
N THR A 263 -4.86 1.73 26.17
CA THR A 263 -4.60 2.82 27.12
C THR A 263 -4.93 4.20 26.51
N ILE A 264 -4.57 4.46 25.25
CA ILE A 264 -4.92 5.73 24.58
C ILE A 264 -6.43 5.86 24.43
N ALA A 265 -7.12 4.79 24.00
CA ALA A 265 -8.57 4.79 23.82
C ALA A 265 -9.32 5.01 25.15
N GLU A 266 -8.80 4.50 26.27
CA GLU A 266 -9.35 4.75 27.61
C GLU A 266 -9.09 6.19 28.10
N LEU A 267 -7.91 6.76 27.79
CA LEU A 267 -7.52 8.09 28.25
C LEU A 267 -8.20 9.22 27.48
N VAL A 268 -8.47 9.03 26.19
CA VAL A 268 -9.05 10.05 25.32
C VAL A 268 -10.58 9.97 25.37
N PRO A 269 -11.28 11.03 25.84
CA PRO A 269 -12.74 10.99 25.97
C PRO A 269 -13.45 10.71 24.63
N GLY A 270 -14.24 9.65 24.59
CA GLY A 270 -15.03 9.29 23.40
C GLY A 270 -14.23 8.68 22.25
N ALA A 271 -12.97 8.27 22.49
CA ALA A 271 -12.19 7.57 21.49
C ALA A 271 -12.80 6.21 21.13
N ARG A 272 -12.62 5.81 19.86
CA ARG A 272 -12.95 4.48 19.35
C ARG A 272 -11.68 3.70 19.11
N LEU A 273 -11.65 2.42 19.46
CA LEU A 273 -10.54 1.51 19.12
C LEU A 273 -10.97 0.59 17.97
N LEU A 274 -10.16 0.55 16.93
CA LEU A 274 -10.21 -0.42 15.83
C LEU A 274 -9.00 -1.35 15.98
N THR A 275 -9.28 -2.60 16.33
CA THR A 275 -8.27 -3.66 16.40
C THR A 275 -8.07 -4.28 15.02
N ILE A 276 -6.82 -4.37 14.56
CA ILE A 276 -6.46 -5.20 13.40
C ILE A 276 -6.03 -6.56 13.95
N GLY A 277 -6.93 -7.54 13.85
CA GLY A 277 -6.69 -8.88 14.37
C GLY A 277 -5.51 -9.56 13.68
N SER A 278 -4.59 -10.12 14.44
CA SER A 278 -3.29 -10.64 14.00
C SER A 278 -2.36 -9.64 13.31
N GLY A 279 -2.73 -8.36 13.24
CA GLY A 279 -1.94 -7.31 12.59
C GLY A 279 -0.74 -6.84 13.42
N GLY A 280 0.30 -6.40 12.74
CA GLY A 280 1.56 -5.91 13.30
C GLY A 280 1.58 -4.39 13.47
N HIS A 281 2.77 -3.79 13.30
CA HIS A 281 3.04 -2.42 13.76
C HIS A 281 2.71 -1.31 12.75
N LEU A 282 2.95 -1.54 11.46
CA LEU A 282 2.87 -0.48 10.44
C LEU A 282 1.74 -0.74 9.44
N MET A 283 0.51 -0.62 9.94
CA MET A 283 -0.73 -0.89 9.20
C MET A 283 -0.90 -0.10 7.89
N PRO A 284 -0.46 1.17 7.74
CA PRO A 284 -0.52 1.84 6.44
C PRO A 284 0.28 1.15 5.33
N ALA A 285 1.29 0.34 5.69
CA ALA A 285 2.11 -0.39 4.73
C ALA A 285 1.64 -1.85 4.55
N ARG A 286 1.23 -2.55 5.62
CA ARG A 286 0.78 -3.96 5.53
C ARG A 286 -0.72 -4.12 5.28
N ASP A 287 -1.54 -3.23 5.86
CA ASP A 287 -3.01 -3.26 5.81
C ASP A 287 -3.59 -1.98 5.17
N PRO A 288 -3.11 -1.54 3.99
CA PRO A 288 -3.44 -0.22 3.44
C PRO A 288 -4.95 -0.05 3.21
N VAL A 289 -5.65 -1.12 2.84
CA VAL A 289 -7.10 -1.09 2.59
C VAL A 289 -7.88 -0.79 3.86
N ALA A 290 -7.66 -1.57 4.92
CA ALA A 290 -8.32 -1.39 6.20
C ALA A 290 -7.99 -0.02 6.81
N PHE A 291 -6.73 0.37 6.78
CA PHE A 291 -6.28 1.66 7.30
C PHE A 291 -6.90 2.84 6.54
N ALA A 292 -6.79 2.87 5.22
CA ALA A 292 -7.24 4.00 4.42
C ALA A 292 -8.76 4.17 4.46
N ARG A 293 -9.53 3.07 4.43
CA ARG A 293 -10.99 3.12 4.58
C ARG A 293 -11.39 3.60 5.97
N ALA A 294 -10.76 3.09 7.03
CA ALA A 294 -11.03 3.55 8.39
C ALA A 294 -10.76 5.06 8.56
N VAL A 295 -9.66 5.58 8.01
CA VAL A 295 -9.35 7.02 8.03
C VAL A 295 -10.35 7.82 7.21
N ARG A 296 -10.64 7.40 5.97
CA ARG A 296 -11.62 8.06 5.09
C ARG A 296 -13.00 8.13 5.75
N ASP A 297 -13.50 7.03 6.30
CA ASP A 297 -14.84 6.96 6.87
C ASP A 297 -14.95 7.73 8.19
N PHE A 298 -13.86 7.81 8.94
CA PHE A 298 -13.81 8.54 10.19
C PHE A 298 -13.69 10.05 10.01
N VAL A 299 -12.87 10.50 9.06
CA VAL A 299 -12.58 11.93 8.83
C VAL A 299 -13.49 12.54 7.78
N GLY A 300 -13.85 11.77 6.76
CA GLY A 300 -14.66 12.19 5.63
C GLY A 300 -16.12 12.37 6.01
N ALA A 301 -16.82 13.17 5.21
CA ALA A 301 -18.28 13.18 5.25
C ALA A 301 -18.79 11.95 4.46
N PRO A 302 -19.94 11.36 4.84
CA PRO A 302 -20.54 10.29 4.03
C PRO A 302 -20.74 10.77 2.59
N ALA A 303 -20.34 9.95 1.62
CA ALA A 303 -20.46 10.25 0.20
C ALA A 303 -21.93 10.52 -0.19
N ALA A 304 -22.11 11.53 -1.04
CA ALA A 304 -23.40 12.07 -1.45
C ALA A 304 -24.07 11.28 -2.59
N ARG A 305 -25.40 11.20 -2.52
CA ARG A 305 -26.40 10.69 -3.49
C ARG A 305 -26.32 9.20 -3.84
N THR A 306 -27.03 8.40 -3.05
CA THR A 306 -27.55 7.10 -3.50
C THR A 306 -28.84 7.29 -4.30
N THR A 307 -28.91 6.71 -5.49
CA THR A 307 -30.17 6.63 -6.25
C THR A 307 -30.80 5.26 -6.01
N TRP A 308 -31.96 5.23 -5.37
CA TRP A 308 -32.70 3.99 -5.17
C TRP A 308 -33.59 3.68 -6.38
N VAL A 309 -33.20 2.68 -7.17
CA VAL A 309 -34.04 2.13 -8.25
C VAL A 309 -34.88 0.98 -7.71
N ARG A 310 -36.19 1.02 -7.96
CA ARG A 310 -37.12 -0.08 -7.61
C ARG A 310 -36.68 -1.37 -8.31
N ALA A 311 -36.73 -2.50 -7.60
CA ALA A 311 -36.25 -3.80 -8.10
C ALA A 311 -36.79 -4.15 -9.51
N MET A 312 -38.09 -3.93 -9.77
CA MET A 312 -38.72 -4.20 -11.07
C MET A 312 -38.20 -3.33 -12.23
N ALA A 313 -37.50 -2.24 -11.94
CA ALA A 313 -36.93 -1.32 -12.92
C ALA A 313 -35.40 -1.39 -12.98
N ARG A 314 -34.76 -2.30 -12.22
CA ARG A 314 -33.31 -2.50 -12.26
C ARG A 314 -32.97 -3.28 -13.52
N LYS A 315 -32.08 -2.70 -14.34
CA LYS A 315 -31.43 -3.42 -15.43
C LYS A 315 -30.33 -4.32 -14.86
N ARG A 316 -30.00 -5.37 -15.60
CA ARG A 316 -28.84 -6.21 -15.29
C ARG A 316 -27.57 -5.42 -15.56
N ARG A 317 -26.62 -5.44 -14.63
CA ARG A 317 -25.35 -4.71 -14.74
C ARG A 317 -24.17 -5.62 -14.47
N ALA A 318 -23.16 -5.58 -15.32
CA ALA A 318 -21.85 -6.18 -15.06
C ALA A 318 -20.78 -5.09 -14.98
N LEU A 319 -19.83 -5.28 -14.07
CA LEU A 319 -18.59 -4.50 -14.05
C LEU A 319 -17.48 -5.38 -14.62
N PHE A 320 -16.82 -4.91 -15.66
CA PHE A 320 -15.68 -5.58 -16.27
C PHE A 320 -14.40 -4.85 -15.85
N VAL A 321 -13.61 -5.47 -14.97
CA VAL A 321 -12.27 -5.02 -14.59
C VAL A 321 -11.30 -5.69 -15.56
N SER A 322 -10.67 -4.88 -16.40
CA SER A 322 -9.78 -5.38 -17.47
C SER A 322 -8.40 -4.80 -17.23
N SER A 323 -7.41 -5.66 -17.02
CA SER A 323 -6.03 -5.20 -16.86
C SER A 323 -5.61 -4.36 -18.06
N ALA A 324 -4.97 -3.23 -17.81
CA ALA A 324 -4.41 -2.41 -18.86
C ALA A 324 -3.02 -2.94 -19.32
N ILE A 325 -2.45 -3.92 -18.61
CA ILE A 325 -1.13 -4.48 -18.92
C ILE A 325 -1.22 -5.30 -20.20
N GLY A 326 -0.66 -4.77 -21.28
CA GLY A 326 -0.73 -5.40 -22.60
C GLY A 326 -2.07 -5.19 -23.31
N LEU A 327 -2.02 -4.98 -24.63
CA LEU A 327 -3.22 -4.68 -25.43
C LEU A 327 -4.01 -5.91 -25.89
N GLY A 328 -3.47 -7.12 -25.71
CA GLY A 328 -4.10 -8.35 -26.19
C GLY A 328 -5.42 -8.68 -25.47
N HIS A 329 -5.50 -8.38 -24.18
CA HIS A 329 -6.58 -8.85 -23.30
C HIS A 329 -7.89 -8.11 -23.55
N VAL A 330 -7.84 -6.79 -23.77
CA VAL A 330 -9.05 -5.98 -23.98
C VAL A 330 -9.89 -6.39 -25.20
N GLN A 331 -9.25 -6.95 -26.24
CA GLN A 331 -9.98 -7.45 -27.42
C GLN A 331 -10.75 -8.73 -27.10
N ARG A 332 -10.13 -9.63 -26.32
CA ARG A 332 -10.77 -10.85 -25.77
C ARG A 332 -11.94 -10.46 -24.88
N ASP A 333 -11.73 -9.53 -23.95
CA ASP A 333 -12.77 -9.07 -23.04
C ASP A 333 -13.97 -8.48 -23.76
N LEU A 334 -13.74 -7.66 -24.79
CA LEU A 334 -14.80 -7.09 -25.59
C LEU A 334 -15.61 -8.18 -26.33
N ALA A 335 -14.95 -9.24 -26.80
CA ALA A 335 -15.63 -10.38 -27.40
C ALA A 335 -16.50 -11.14 -26.37
N ILE A 336 -16.01 -11.32 -25.14
CA ILE A 336 -16.78 -11.90 -24.03
C ILE A 336 -17.99 -11.03 -23.71
N ALA A 337 -17.81 -9.71 -23.56
CA ALA A 337 -18.88 -8.75 -23.30
C ALA A 337 -19.98 -8.77 -24.39
N ARG A 338 -19.58 -8.87 -25.67
CA ARG A 338 -20.51 -9.03 -26.80
C ARG A 338 -21.29 -10.34 -26.72
N ALA A 339 -20.63 -11.45 -26.39
CA ALA A 339 -21.28 -12.75 -26.20
C ALA A 339 -22.28 -12.73 -25.02
N MET A 340 -21.93 -12.06 -23.92
CA MET A 340 -22.83 -11.87 -22.79
C MET A 340 -24.07 -11.08 -23.16
N ARG A 341 -23.94 -9.98 -23.93
CA ARG A 341 -25.09 -9.20 -24.42
C ARG A 341 -25.95 -9.98 -25.41
N ALA A 342 -25.37 -10.89 -26.19
CA ALA A 342 -26.15 -11.79 -27.04
C ALA A 342 -27.03 -12.74 -26.22
N LEU A 343 -26.56 -13.18 -25.05
CA LEU A 343 -27.33 -14.01 -24.12
C LEU A 343 -28.32 -13.20 -23.26
N GLN A 344 -27.99 -11.95 -22.94
CA GLN A 344 -28.78 -11.03 -22.11
C GLN A 344 -28.81 -9.64 -22.76
N PRO A 345 -29.78 -9.37 -23.67
CA PRO A 345 -29.80 -8.14 -24.46
C PRO A 345 -29.99 -6.83 -23.67
N ASP A 346 -30.50 -6.91 -22.44
CA ASP A 346 -30.69 -5.77 -21.53
C ASP A 346 -29.51 -5.54 -20.56
N LEU A 347 -28.43 -6.33 -20.70
CA LEU A 347 -27.22 -6.21 -19.89
C LEU A 347 -26.46 -4.92 -20.20
N GLU A 348 -26.34 -4.07 -19.18
CA GLU A 348 -25.42 -2.94 -19.18
C GLU A 348 -24.06 -3.40 -18.66
N ILE A 349 -22.98 -2.98 -19.32
CA ILE A 349 -21.61 -3.30 -18.92
C ILE A 349 -20.87 -1.99 -18.76
N ASP A 350 -20.24 -1.82 -17.60
CA ASP A 350 -19.30 -0.74 -17.35
C ASP A 350 -17.88 -1.29 -17.29
N TRP A 351 -16.95 -0.56 -17.89
CA TRP A 351 -15.54 -0.94 -17.92
C TRP A 351 -14.75 -0.18 -16.85
N PHE A 352 -13.99 -0.94 -16.06
CA PHE A 352 -13.09 -0.46 -15.03
C PHE A 352 -11.65 -0.74 -15.47
N THR A 353 -11.07 0.21 -16.19
CA THR A 353 -9.72 0.10 -16.72
C THR A 353 -9.20 1.50 -17.11
N VAL A 354 -7.93 1.56 -17.49
CA VAL A 354 -7.19 2.77 -17.87
C VAL A 354 -6.56 2.62 -19.25
N HIS A 355 -5.90 3.67 -19.73
CA HIS A 355 -5.14 3.61 -20.97
C HIS A 355 -4.06 2.52 -20.90
N PRO A 356 -3.85 1.70 -21.94
CA PRO A 356 -4.42 1.84 -23.28
C PRO A 356 -5.75 1.11 -23.52
N ALA A 357 -6.15 0.18 -22.65
CA ALA A 357 -7.40 -0.58 -22.77
C ALA A 357 -8.65 0.31 -22.81
N ALA A 358 -8.75 1.31 -21.93
CA ALA A 358 -9.87 2.26 -21.91
C ALA A 358 -10.03 2.99 -23.25
N THR A 359 -8.92 3.47 -23.83
CA THR A 359 -8.94 4.17 -25.12
C THR A 359 -9.41 3.28 -26.26
N TYR A 360 -9.05 1.99 -26.24
CA TYR A 360 -9.56 1.01 -27.20
C TYR A 360 -11.07 0.80 -27.05
N LEU A 361 -11.54 0.60 -25.83
CA LEU A 361 -12.96 0.37 -25.52
C LEU A 361 -13.84 1.56 -25.92
N GLU A 362 -13.41 2.79 -25.61
CA GLU A 362 -14.12 4.01 -26.00
C GLU A 362 -14.26 4.13 -27.53
N ARG A 363 -13.24 3.74 -28.31
CA ARG A 363 -13.29 3.72 -29.78
C ARG A 363 -14.29 2.70 -30.30
N GLU A 364 -14.45 1.58 -29.59
CA GLU A 364 -15.43 0.54 -29.89
C GLU A 364 -16.85 0.89 -29.40
N GLY A 365 -17.04 2.09 -28.80
CA GLY A 365 -18.34 2.59 -28.34
C GLY A 365 -18.76 2.04 -26.97
N GLU A 366 -17.83 1.46 -26.22
CA GLU A 366 -18.10 0.95 -24.87
C GLU A 366 -18.09 2.06 -23.82
N ARG A 367 -18.82 1.82 -22.71
CA ARG A 367 -18.88 2.76 -21.58
C ARG A 367 -17.76 2.47 -20.57
N VAL A 368 -16.69 3.25 -20.61
CA VAL A 368 -15.71 3.30 -19.51
C VAL A 368 -16.31 4.09 -18.35
N HIS A 369 -16.28 3.51 -17.15
CA HIS A 369 -16.91 4.13 -15.99
C HIS A 369 -16.16 5.41 -15.59
N PRO A 370 -16.82 6.57 -15.37
CA PRO A 370 -16.13 7.82 -15.07
C PRO A 370 -15.20 7.78 -13.84
N ILE A 371 -15.44 6.84 -12.92
CA ILE A 371 -14.59 6.65 -11.73
C ILE A 371 -13.16 6.21 -12.09
N THR A 372 -12.95 5.63 -13.28
CA THR A 372 -11.63 5.12 -13.69
C THR A 372 -10.59 6.22 -13.85
N ALA A 373 -11.01 7.48 -14.00
CA ALA A 373 -10.13 8.65 -13.96
C ALA A 373 -9.35 8.77 -12.63
N ARG A 374 -9.76 8.06 -11.58
CA ARG A 374 -9.11 8.02 -10.26
C ARG A 374 -8.06 6.92 -10.15
N LEU A 375 -7.99 5.99 -11.09
CA LEU A 375 -7.05 4.87 -11.08
C LEU A 375 -5.62 5.34 -11.39
N ALA A 376 -4.65 4.59 -10.91
CA ALA A 376 -3.29 4.62 -11.37
C ALA A 376 -3.11 3.69 -12.58
N ASN A 377 -2.15 4.01 -13.44
CA ASN A 377 -1.94 3.30 -14.69
C ASN A 377 -0.91 2.17 -14.52
N GLU A 378 -1.42 0.92 -14.54
CA GLU A 378 -0.61 -0.30 -14.45
C GLU A 378 0.32 -0.47 -15.66
N SER A 379 -0.15 -0.17 -16.87
CA SER A 379 0.68 -0.24 -18.09
C SER A 379 1.85 0.73 -18.01
N GLN A 380 1.60 1.95 -17.54
CA GLN A 380 2.64 2.96 -17.38
C GLN A 380 3.71 2.51 -16.37
N HIS A 381 3.29 1.82 -15.30
CA HIS A 381 4.22 1.22 -14.33
C HIS A 381 5.10 0.15 -14.99
N PHE A 382 4.49 -0.79 -15.71
CA PHE A 382 5.22 -1.82 -16.44
C PHE A 382 6.15 -1.24 -17.52
N GLU A 383 5.70 -0.23 -18.25
CA GLU A 383 6.51 0.49 -19.26
C GLU A 383 7.71 1.21 -18.62
N ALA A 384 7.55 1.81 -17.43
CA ALA A 384 8.64 2.45 -16.71
C ALA A 384 9.69 1.44 -16.20
N MET A 385 9.26 0.20 -15.94
CA MET A 385 10.12 -0.91 -15.53
C MET A 385 10.71 -1.68 -16.73
N ALA A 386 10.17 -1.49 -17.93
CA ALA A 386 10.68 -2.06 -19.17
C ALA A 386 11.81 -1.17 -19.73
N GLY A 387 13.05 -1.62 -19.57
CA GLY A 387 14.26 -0.91 -20.04
C GLY A 387 14.57 -1.19 -21.52
N GLU A 388 15.86 -1.21 -21.87
CA GLU A 388 16.42 -1.50 -23.23
C GLU A 388 16.05 -2.91 -23.75
N HIS A 389 14.76 -3.17 -23.95
CA HIS A 389 14.16 -4.46 -24.30
C HIS A 389 14.27 -5.55 -23.22
N ASP A 390 14.45 -5.17 -21.95
CA ASP A 390 14.40 -6.09 -20.81
C ASP A 390 13.26 -5.70 -19.86
N LEU A 391 12.48 -6.70 -19.43
CA LEU A 391 11.38 -6.56 -18.49
C LEU A 391 11.43 -7.70 -17.47
N GLN A 392 11.79 -7.35 -16.25
CA GLN A 392 11.72 -8.25 -15.09
C GLN A 392 10.28 -8.27 -14.55
N ALA A 393 9.40 -9.02 -15.21
CA ALA A 393 7.96 -8.97 -14.99
C ALA A 393 7.54 -9.22 -13.52
N PHE A 394 8.22 -10.15 -12.83
CA PHE A 394 7.97 -10.39 -11.41
C PHE A 394 8.24 -9.14 -10.57
N PHE A 395 9.35 -8.45 -10.80
CA PHE A 395 9.69 -7.24 -10.06
C PHE A 395 8.77 -6.08 -10.42
N ALA A 396 8.35 -5.95 -11.68
CA ALA A 396 7.35 -4.97 -12.08
C ALA A 396 6.02 -5.19 -11.33
N LEU A 397 5.53 -6.44 -11.25
CA LEU A 397 4.34 -6.78 -10.46
C LEU A 397 4.57 -6.52 -8.96
N ARG A 398 5.72 -6.94 -8.42
CA ARG A 398 6.06 -6.80 -7.00
C ARG A 398 6.12 -5.33 -6.56
N THR A 399 6.60 -4.42 -7.40
CA THR A 399 6.66 -2.97 -7.10
C THR A 399 5.38 -2.22 -7.45
N MET A 400 4.36 -2.89 -7.97
CA MET A 400 3.05 -2.31 -8.30
C MET A 400 2.18 -2.11 -7.04
N ASP A 401 2.69 -2.31 -5.84
CA ASP A 401 1.93 -2.30 -4.59
C ASP A 401 1.22 -0.95 -4.29
N GLU A 402 1.80 0.18 -4.71
CA GLU A 402 1.13 1.49 -4.67
C GLU A 402 -0.10 1.53 -5.60
N VAL A 403 0.07 1.08 -6.85
CA VAL A 403 -0.98 1.04 -7.87
C VAL A 403 -2.10 0.10 -7.46
N MET A 404 -1.76 -1.11 -6.98
CA MET A 404 -2.72 -2.12 -6.54
C MET A 404 -3.59 -1.60 -5.39
N ALA A 405 -2.98 -1.05 -4.34
CA ALA A 405 -3.74 -0.53 -3.20
C ALA A 405 -4.66 0.63 -3.61
N ARG A 406 -4.16 1.56 -4.43
CA ARG A 406 -4.96 2.70 -4.93
C ARG A 406 -6.13 2.23 -5.79
N ASN A 407 -5.89 1.35 -6.77
CA ASN A 407 -6.90 0.89 -7.71
C ASN A 407 -7.99 0.08 -7.00
N PHE A 408 -7.60 -0.80 -6.06
CA PHE A 408 -8.56 -1.54 -5.24
C PHE A 408 -9.43 -0.63 -4.39
N LEU A 409 -8.86 0.40 -3.75
CA LEU A 409 -9.64 1.33 -2.93
C LEU A 409 -10.65 2.14 -3.76
N VAL A 410 -10.30 2.50 -5.00
CA VAL A 410 -11.25 3.13 -5.95
C VAL A 410 -12.33 2.14 -6.41
N PHE A 411 -11.96 0.87 -6.62
CA PHE A 411 -12.91 -0.19 -6.93
C PHE A 411 -13.90 -0.42 -5.77
N ALA A 412 -13.41 -0.43 -4.53
CA ALA A 412 -14.24 -0.53 -3.33
C ALA A 412 -15.21 0.65 -3.21
N ASP A 413 -14.76 1.89 -3.51
CA ASP A 413 -15.65 3.07 -3.59
C ASP A 413 -16.78 2.87 -4.62
N LEU A 414 -16.46 2.31 -5.80
CA LEU A 414 -17.46 2.05 -6.84
C LEU A 414 -18.53 1.07 -6.34
N LEU A 415 -18.12 -0.04 -5.72
CA LEU A 415 -19.04 -1.06 -5.20
C LEU A 415 -19.77 -0.64 -3.92
N GLU A 416 -19.30 0.43 -3.27
CA GLU A 416 -20.03 1.13 -2.22
C GLU A 416 -21.13 2.04 -2.76
N ALA A 417 -20.84 2.75 -3.85
CA ALA A 417 -21.75 3.72 -4.46
C ALA A 417 -22.80 3.08 -5.37
N GLU A 418 -22.43 2.00 -6.06
CA GLU A 418 -23.23 1.40 -7.11
C GLU A 418 -23.41 -0.11 -6.95
N HIS A 419 -24.49 -0.62 -7.54
CA HIS A 419 -24.79 -2.04 -7.60
C HIS A 419 -24.48 -2.60 -8.99
N TYR A 420 -23.80 -3.75 -8.99
CA TYR A 420 -23.59 -4.63 -10.14
C TYR A 420 -24.07 -6.04 -9.75
N ASP A 421 -24.58 -6.80 -10.71
CA ASP A 421 -25.03 -8.18 -10.50
C ASP A 421 -23.86 -9.17 -10.57
N ILE A 422 -22.77 -8.79 -11.27
CA ILE A 422 -21.55 -9.58 -11.41
C ILE A 422 -20.35 -8.65 -11.64
N VAL A 423 -19.20 -9.04 -11.10
CA VAL A 423 -17.90 -8.46 -11.41
C VAL A 423 -17.08 -9.51 -12.16
N ILE A 424 -16.49 -9.14 -13.29
CA ILE A 424 -15.59 -9.97 -14.07
C ILE A 424 -14.24 -9.27 -14.08
N GLY A 425 -13.21 -9.93 -13.56
CA GLY A 425 -11.84 -9.45 -13.57
C GLY A 425 -10.99 -10.28 -14.52
N ASP A 426 -10.51 -9.68 -15.60
CA ASP A 426 -9.45 -10.26 -16.43
C ASP A 426 -8.11 -9.71 -15.95
N GLU A 427 -7.31 -10.57 -15.32
CA GLU A 427 -6.05 -10.18 -14.71
C GLU A 427 -6.18 -9.00 -13.74
N ALA A 428 -7.32 -8.94 -13.04
CA ALA A 428 -7.62 -7.92 -12.04
C ALA A 428 -6.86 -8.22 -10.73
N TRP A 429 -5.52 -8.22 -10.79
CA TRP A 429 -4.62 -8.62 -9.70
C TRP A 429 -4.84 -7.81 -8.44
N GLU A 430 -5.09 -6.52 -8.58
CA GLU A 430 -5.40 -5.60 -7.50
C GLU A 430 -6.72 -5.94 -6.81
N VAL A 431 -7.72 -6.40 -7.57
CA VAL A 431 -9.01 -6.83 -7.03
C VAL A 431 -8.89 -8.17 -6.35
N ASP A 432 -8.30 -9.15 -7.02
CA ASP A 432 -8.18 -10.51 -6.53
C ASP A 432 -7.33 -10.57 -5.25
N TYR A 433 -6.14 -9.94 -5.25
CA TYR A 433 -5.27 -9.92 -4.08
C TYR A 433 -5.94 -9.27 -2.88
N HIS A 434 -6.45 -8.04 -3.03
CA HIS A 434 -7.01 -7.31 -1.91
C HIS A 434 -8.39 -7.82 -1.45
N TYR A 435 -9.14 -8.53 -2.30
CA TYR A 435 -10.29 -9.30 -1.83
C TYR A 435 -9.91 -10.48 -0.95
N HIS A 436 -8.83 -11.21 -1.24
CA HIS A 436 -8.39 -12.28 -0.34
C HIS A 436 -7.85 -11.74 0.99
N GLU A 437 -7.20 -10.57 0.97
CA GLU A 437 -6.76 -9.86 2.18
C GLU A 437 -7.93 -9.23 2.96
N ASN A 438 -9.04 -8.88 2.28
CA ASN A 438 -10.21 -8.21 2.87
C ASN A 438 -11.52 -8.90 2.41
N PRO A 439 -11.73 -10.18 2.77
CA PRO A 439 -12.78 -11.01 2.19
C PRO A 439 -14.20 -10.48 2.45
N GLU A 440 -14.41 -9.76 3.55
CA GLU A 440 -15.67 -9.12 3.90
C GLU A 440 -16.10 -7.97 2.96
N LEU A 441 -15.20 -7.50 2.09
CA LEU A 441 -15.50 -6.44 1.12
C LEU A 441 -16.14 -6.95 -0.17
N LYS A 442 -16.12 -8.26 -0.42
CA LYS A 442 -16.80 -8.85 -1.58
C LYS A 442 -18.32 -8.78 -1.39
N ARG A 443 -18.99 -8.03 -2.27
CA ARG A 443 -20.45 -7.81 -2.23
C ARG A 443 -21.21 -8.47 -3.38
N GLN A 444 -20.53 -8.81 -4.46
CA GLN A 444 -21.09 -9.37 -5.69
C GLN A 444 -20.37 -10.67 -6.06
N PRO A 445 -20.97 -11.54 -6.89
CA PRO A 445 -20.25 -12.62 -7.53
C PRO A 445 -19.05 -12.09 -8.34
N PHE A 446 -17.89 -12.72 -8.17
CA PHE A 446 -16.63 -12.36 -8.81
C PHE A 446 -16.13 -13.52 -9.69
N VAL A 447 -15.94 -13.23 -10.97
CA VAL A 447 -15.33 -14.12 -11.95
C VAL A 447 -13.91 -13.63 -12.20
N PHE A 448 -12.92 -14.48 -11.95
CA PHE A 448 -11.52 -14.18 -12.21
C PHE A 448 -11.03 -14.95 -13.44
N LEU A 449 -10.49 -14.22 -14.42
CA LEU A 449 -9.85 -14.74 -15.62
C LEU A 449 -8.34 -14.48 -15.54
N THR A 450 -7.55 -15.44 -16.00
CA THR A 450 -6.09 -15.31 -16.15
C THR A 450 -5.60 -16.29 -17.21
N ASP A 451 -4.48 -15.99 -17.89
CA ASP A 451 -3.77 -16.95 -18.75
C ASP A 451 -2.38 -17.34 -18.22
N PHE A 452 -2.02 -16.88 -17.02
CA PHE A 452 -0.86 -17.38 -16.28
C PHE A 452 -1.16 -17.55 -14.79
N VAL A 453 -0.37 -18.41 -14.12
CA VAL A 453 -0.51 -18.70 -12.69
C VAL A 453 0.87 -18.82 -12.06
N GLY A 454 1.11 -17.97 -11.06
CA GLY A 454 2.35 -17.93 -10.29
C GLY A 454 3.49 -17.19 -10.98
N CYS A 455 4.51 -16.93 -10.17
CA CYS A 455 5.76 -16.29 -10.59
C CYS A 455 6.90 -17.31 -10.52
N LEU A 456 7.75 -17.35 -11.54
CA LEU A 456 8.99 -18.12 -11.53
C LEU A 456 10.17 -17.16 -11.74
N PRO A 457 11.36 -17.44 -11.18
CA PRO A 457 12.53 -16.60 -11.43
C PRO A 457 12.89 -16.61 -12.91
N MET A 458 13.26 -15.45 -13.46
CA MET A 458 13.68 -15.33 -14.86
C MET A 458 15.09 -15.88 -15.09
N GLU A 459 16.02 -15.63 -14.16
CA GLU A 459 17.42 -16.05 -14.29
C GLU A 459 17.73 -17.30 -13.43
N ASP A 460 18.26 -18.33 -14.08
CA ASP A 460 18.77 -19.51 -13.38
C ASP A 460 19.90 -19.12 -12.41
N GLY A 461 19.76 -19.55 -11.15
CA GLY A 461 20.74 -19.28 -10.09
C GLY A 461 20.55 -17.94 -9.36
N ASN A 462 19.53 -17.14 -9.70
CA ASN A 462 19.15 -15.97 -8.92
C ASN A 462 18.37 -16.39 -7.65
N GLU A 463 19.09 -16.74 -6.59
CA GLU A 463 18.52 -17.23 -5.33
C GLU A 463 17.54 -16.24 -4.67
N ARG A 464 17.78 -14.93 -4.81
CA ARG A 464 16.90 -13.89 -4.28
C ARG A 464 15.57 -13.88 -5.01
N GLU A 465 15.61 -13.82 -6.33
CA GLU A 465 14.38 -13.82 -7.14
C GLU A 465 13.61 -15.12 -6.93
N ALA A 466 14.29 -16.27 -6.89
CA ALA A 466 13.67 -17.56 -6.60
C ALA A 466 12.96 -17.57 -5.24
N PHE A 467 13.59 -17.02 -4.19
CA PHE A 467 12.98 -16.89 -2.87
C PHE A 467 11.74 -15.98 -2.90
N LEU A 468 11.84 -14.81 -3.52
CA LEU A 468 10.74 -13.83 -3.57
C LEU A 468 9.56 -14.33 -4.40
N CYS A 469 9.81 -15.01 -5.52
CA CYS A 469 8.78 -15.67 -6.32
C CYS A 469 8.08 -16.78 -5.50
N ALA A 470 8.85 -17.62 -4.81
CA ALA A 470 8.29 -18.67 -3.97
C ALA A 470 7.47 -18.10 -2.79
N ASP A 471 7.92 -17.03 -2.15
CA ASP A 471 7.18 -16.34 -1.08
C ASP A 471 5.86 -15.76 -1.60
N ARG A 472 5.88 -15.08 -2.76
CA ARG A 472 4.66 -14.56 -3.39
C ARG A 472 3.69 -15.68 -3.76
N ASN A 473 4.18 -16.77 -4.34
CA ASN A 473 3.33 -17.89 -4.70
C ASN A 473 2.72 -18.57 -3.47
N ALA A 474 3.47 -18.67 -2.37
CA ALA A 474 2.97 -19.22 -1.13
C ALA A 474 1.81 -18.37 -0.58
N ASP A 475 1.96 -17.04 -0.62
CA ASP A 475 0.92 -16.08 -0.25
C ASP A 475 -0.36 -16.27 -1.07
N ASP A 476 -0.23 -16.28 -2.40
CA ASP A 476 -1.36 -16.44 -3.33
C ASP A 476 -2.05 -17.82 -3.16
N ILE A 477 -1.29 -18.90 -2.90
CA ILE A 477 -1.84 -20.23 -2.63
C ILE A 477 -2.60 -20.24 -1.31
N GLU A 478 -2.04 -19.63 -0.27
CA GLU A 478 -2.65 -19.54 1.05
C GLU A 478 -3.95 -18.75 1.00
N HIS A 479 -3.97 -17.62 0.28
CA HIS A 479 -5.15 -16.80 0.02
C HIS A 479 -6.30 -17.63 -0.54
N VAL A 480 -6.06 -18.34 -1.65
CA VAL A 480 -7.10 -19.17 -2.29
C VAL A 480 -7.52 -20.33 -1.37
N ALA A 481 -6.60 -20.91 -0.60
CA ALA A 481 -6.91 -22.00 0.32
C ALA A 481 -7.77 -21.55 1.51
N ARG A 482 -7.53 -20.34 2.06
CA ARG A 482 -8.28 -19.77 3.19
C ARG A 482 -9.66 -19.26 2.75
N TYR A 483 -9.74 -18.61 1.58
CA TYR A 483 -10.96 -17.97 1.11
C TYR A 483 -11.35 -18.43 -0.31
N PRO A 484 -11.59 -19.75 -0.53
CA PRO A 484 -11.87 -20.29 -1.87
C PRO A 484 -13.17 -19.75 -2.49
N TRP A 485 -14.02 -19.09 -1.71
CA TRP A 485 -15.29 -18.50 -2.13
C TRP A 485 -15.14 -17.06 -2.67
N ILE A 486 -13.94 -16.47 -2.60
CA ILE A 486 -13.68 -15.14 -3.16
C ILE A 486 -13.85 -15.15 -4.68
N ARG A 487 -13.36 -16.19 -5.35
CA ARG A 487 -13.62 -16.44 -6.76
C ARG A 487 -14.86 -17.33 -6.89
N ASP A 488 -16.02 -16.76 -7.21
CA ASP A 488 -17.22 -17.57 -7.54
C ASP A 488 -16.97 -18.40 -8.80
N ARG A 489 -16.11 -17.88 -9.68
CA ARG A 489 -15.55 -18.64 -10.79
C ARG A 489 -14.12 -18.21 -11.07
N ALA A 490 -13.25 -19.18 -11.26
CA ALA A 490 -11.88 -18.97 -11.74
C ALA A 490 -11.72 -19.69 -13.09
N ILE A 491 -11.29 -18.97 -14.12
CA ILE A 491 -11.15 -19.47 -15.48
C ILE A 491 -9.72 -19.22 -15.95
N PHE A 492 -9.05 -20.28 -16.38
CA PHE A 492 -7.76 -20.20 -17.05
C PHE A 492 -8.02 -20.11 -18.56
N VAL A 493 -7.56 -19.02 -19.18
CA VAL A 493 -7.70 -18.77 -20.61
C VAL A 493 -6.57 -19.47 -21.36
N GLY A 494 -6.81 -20.73 -21.69
CA GLY A 494 -5.85 -21.60 -22.35
C GLY A 494 -6.21 -23.06 -22.10
N ASN A 495 -5.27 -23.95 -22.40
CA ASN A 495 -5.36 -25.37 -22.14
C ASN A 495 -4.43 -25.77 -20.97
N PRO A 496 -4.67 -26.91 -20.30
CA PRO A 496 -3.80 -27.38 -19.22
C PRO A 496 -2.33 -27.54 -19.61
N GLU A 497 -2.05 -27.80 -20.88
CA GLU A 497 -0.70 -27.97 -21.42
C GLU A 497 0.08 -26.65 -21.48
N ASP A 498 -0.61 -25.51 -21.50
CA ASP A 498 0.01 -24.17 -21.45
C ASP A 498 0.59 -23.87 -20.06
N VAL A 499 0.16 -24.61 -19.03
CA VAL A 499 0.63 -24.43 -17.64
C VAL A 499 1.89 -25.30 -17.40
N PRO A 500 2.99 -24.73 -16.87
CA PRO A 500 4.23 -25.46 -16.67
C PRO A 500 4.09 -26.59 -15.63
N GLU A 501 4.79 -27.69 -15.88
CA GLU A 501 4.91 -28.82 -14.95
C GLU A 501 6.10 -28.64 -13.99
N LEU A 502 6.11 -27.47 -13.34
CA LEU A 502 7.13 -27.07 -12.36
C LEU A 502 6.46 -26.78 -11.02
N PRO A 503 7.16 -26.91 -9.89
CA PRO A 503 6.65 -26.43 -8.60
C PRO A 503 6.65 -24.89 -8.57
N PHE A 504 5.72 -24.29 -7.82
CA PHE A 504 5.73 -22.84 -7.54
C PHE A 504 6.97 -22.38 -6.75
N GLY A 505 7.70 -23.32 -6.15
CA GLY A 505 8.86 -23.05 -5.31
C GLY A 505 9.16 -24.25 -4.41
N PRO A 506 10.24 -24.20 -3.62
CA PRO A 506 10.61 -25.29 -2.71
C PRO A 506 9.48 -25.62 -1.72
N GLY A 507 9.01 -26.87 -1.74
CA GLY A 507 7.93 -27.35 -0.86
C GLY A 507 6.52 -26.93 -1.26
N LEU A 508 6.36 -26.18 -2.35
CA LEU A 508 5.06 -25.76 -2.89
C LEU A 508 4.55 -26.75 -3.95
N PRO A 509 3.23 -26.79 -4.22
CA PRO A 509 2.65 -27.70 -5.20
C PRO A 509 3.14 -27.43 -6.64
N VAL A 510 2.93 -28.42 -7.52
CA VAL A 510 3.12 -28.27 -8.98
C VAL A 510 2.08 -27.31 -9.54
N ILE A 511 2.52 -26.35 -10.36
CA ILE A 511 1.70 -25.26 -10.92
C ILE A 511 0.54 -25.83 -11.73
N ARG A 512 0.81 -26.75 -12.66
CA ARG A 512 -0.24 -27.41 -13.46
C ARG A 512 -1.29 -28.10 -12.61
N ASP A 513 -0.87 -28.95 -11.67
CA ASP A 513 -1.78 -29.71 -10.81
C ASP A 513 -2.64 -28.79 -9.94
N TRP A 514 -2.04 -27.73 -9.39
CA TRP A 514 -2.76 -26.76 -8.58
C TRP A 514 -3.74 -25.96 -9.45
N THR A 515 -3.33 -25.54 -10.64
CA THR A 515 -4.19 -24.79 -11.57
C THR A 515 -5.39 -25.64 -11.99
N GLN A 516 -5.20 -26.92 -12.31
CA GLN A 516 -6.29 -27.85 -12.65
C GLN A 516 -7.30 -28.07 -11.52
N ARG A 517 -6.89 -27.95 -10.26
CA ARG A 517 -7.80 -28.05 -9.12
C ARG A 517 -8.58 -26.76 -8.86
N ASN A 518 -8.00 -25.60 -9.19
CA ASN A 518 -8.53 -24.30 -8.79
C ASN A 518 -9.18 -23.52 -9.95
N PHE A 519 -8.91 -23.88 -11.21
CA PHE A 519 -9.41 -23.20 -12.39
C PHE A 519 -10.13 -24.16 -13.33
N SER A 520 -11.06 -23.63 -14.10
CA SER A 520 -11.56 -24.31 -15.29
C SER A 520 -10.91 -23.73 -16.54
N PHE A 521 -10.61 -24.58 -17.50
CA PHE A 521 -9.95 -24.19 -18.74
C PHE A 521 -11.00 -23.86 -19.81
N SER A 522 -10.87 -22.70 -20.44
CA SER A 522 -11.74 -22.33 -21.57
C SER A 522 -11.22 -22.80 -22.93
N GLY A 523 -9.95 -23.24 -22.99
CA GLY A 523 -9.21 -23.25 -24.25
C GLY A 523 -8.89 -21.84 -24.72
N TYR A 524 -8.35 -21.72 -25.93
CA TYR A 524 -8.01 -20.42 -26.52
C TYR A 524 -9.27 -19.62 -26.89
N ALA A 525 -9.35 -18.40 -26.39
CA ALA A 525 -10.41 -17.45 -26.71
C ALA A 525 -9.92 -16.44 -27.77
N LEU A 526 -9.87 -16.86 -29.03
CA LEU A 526 -9.39 -16.04 -30.14
C LEU A 526 -10.55 -15.35 -30.89
N PRO A 527 -10.41 -14.07 -31.27
CA PRO A 527 -11.42 -13.36 -32.07
C PRO A 527 -11.37 -13.75 -33.56
N PHE A 528 -10.48 -14.66 -33.95
CA PHE A 528 -10.29 -15.17 -35.31
C PHE A 528 -10.05 -16.68 -35.30
N ASP A 529 -10.24 -17.31 -36.46
CA ASP A 529 -9.88 -18.72 -36.65
C ASP A 529 -8.37 -18.84 -36.94
N PRO A 530 -7.55 -19.43 -36.06
CA PRO A 530 -6.11 -19.60 -36.32
C PRO A 530 -5.83 -20.48 -37.55
N ALA A 531 -6.74 -21.37 -37.96
CA ALA A 531 -6.58 -22.13 -39.20
C ALA A 531 -6.58 -21.21 -40.45
N ALA A 532 -7.24 -20.05 -40.38
CA ALA A 532 -7.22 -19.05 -41.44
C ALA A 532 -5.86 -18.33 -41.55
N LEU A 533 -4.96 -18.52 -40.58
CA LEU A 533 -3.60 -17.96 -40.55
C LEU A 533 -2.50 -19.01 -40.79
N ALA A 534 -2.85 -20.23 -41.21
CA ALA A 534 -1.88 -21.32 -41.40
C ALA A 534 -0.85 -21.05 -42.50
N ASP A 535 -1.20 -20.23 -43.50
CA ASP A 535 -0.28 -19.83 -44.59
C ASP A 535 0.56 -18.60 -44.19
N THR A 536 1.69 -18.87 -43.54
CA THR A 536 2.60 -17.82 -43.06
C THR A 536 3.28 -17.03 -44.19
N ASP A 537 3.42 -17.60 -45.39
CA ASP A 537 4.03 -16.91 -46.53
C ASP A 537 3.06 -15.90 -47.14
N ALA A 538 1.77 -16.26 -47.25
CA ALA A 538 0.72 -15.33 -47.66
C ALA A 538 0.54 -14.17 -46.68
N LEU A 539 0.71 -14.41 -45.36
CA LEU A 539 0.62 -13.36 -44.34
C LEU A 539 1.79 -12.38 -44.40
N ARG A 540 3.03 -12.87 -44.58
CA ARG A 540 4.22 -12.01 -44.70
C ARG A 540 4.21 -11.14 -45.95
N ALA A 541 3.47 -11.55 -46.99
CA ALA A 541 3.34 -10.79 -48.23
C ALA A 541 2.28 -9.67 -48.18
N ARG A 542 1.44 -9.63 -47.13
CA ARG A 542 0.43 -8.58 -46.88
C ARG A 542 1.02 -7.50 -46.01
#